data_AF-A0A966YWI9-F1
#
_entry.id   AF-A0A966YWI9-F1
#
_cell.length_a   1.000
_cell.length_b   1.000
_cell.length_c   1.000
_cell.angle_alpha   90.00
_cell.angle_beta   90.00
_cell.angle_gamma   90.00
#
_symmetry.space_group_name_H-M   'P 1'
#
loop_
_entity.id
_entity.type
_entity.pdbx_description
1 polymer ?
#
loop_
_entity_poly.entity_id
_entity_poly.type
_entity_poly.pdbx_seq_one_letter_code
_entity_poly.pdbx_strand_id
1 'polypeptide(L)'
;MSRTITITRPDDWHLHVRDGAVLNDVLAHTAAQFGRAIIMPNLKPPVTTVDLAKAYEARIQKALKQLGISHFSPLMTLYLTDNTSADEVKKASENNIIGFKLYPAGATTNSDGGVTDIKKAYPALEAMQRFSVPLLIHGEVTEQAIDIFDREAVFIDRILDPIRKDFPELRIVFEHITTKQAAHYVRDANTNGKNTLAAT
;
A
#
# COMPACT_ATOMS: atom_id res chain seq x y z
N MET A 1 -29.84 -28.89 3.86
CA MET A 1 -28.90 -28.59 2.76
C MET A 1 -28.12 -27.34 3.12
N SER A 2 -26.80 -27.31 2.95
CA SER A 2 -26.02 -26.08 3.13
C SER A 2 -26.29 -25.12 1.97
N ARG A 3 -26.33 -23.81 2.26
CA ARG A 3 -26.50 -22.77 1.26
C ARG A 3 -25.12 -22.43 0.70
N THR A 4 -24.95 -22.44 -0.62
CA THR A 4 -23.68 -22.18 -1.30
C THR A 4 -23.75 -20.89 -2.13
N ILE A 5 -22.60 -20.21 -2.28
CA ILE A 5 -22.43 -19.04 -3.16
C ILE A 5 -21.16 -19.29 -3.98
N THR A 6 -21.26 -19.12 -5.31
CA THR A 6 -20.12 -19.18 -6.23
C THR A 6 -19.77 -17.77 -6.67
N ILE A 7 -18.50 -17.39 -6.54
CA ILE A 7 -17.98 -16.09 -6.97
C ILE A 7 -16.76 -16.29 -7.87
N THR A 8 -16.46 -15.27 -8.69
CA THR A 8 -15.15 -15.17 -9.34
C THR A 8 -14.05 -15.21 -8.29
N ARG A 9 -12.92 -15.86 -8.59
CA ARG A 9 -11.79 -15.93 -7.67
C ARG A 9 -11.37 -14.50 -7.24
N PRO A 10 -11.36 -14.20 -5.93
CA PRO A 10 -11.03 -12.86 -5.45
C PRO A 10 -9.52 -12.61 -5.44
N ASP A 11 -9.15 -11.37 -5.15
CA ASP A 11 -7.79 -10.91 -4.88
C ASP A 11 -7.74 -10.15 -3.54
N ASP A 12 -6.59 -10.14 -2.89
CA ASP A 12 -6.35 -9.41 -1.64
C ASP A 12 -5.54 -8.13 -1.89
N TRP A 13 -6.17 -6.97 -1.73
CA TRP A 13 -5.53 -5.70 -2.04
C TRP A 13 -4.66 -5.14 -0.90
N HIS A 14 -4.48 -5.86 0.21
CA HIS A 14 -3.61 -5.44 1.31
C HIS A 14 -3.07 -6.63 2.14
N LEU A 15 -1.90 -7.16 1.79
CA LEU A 15 -1.36 -8.35 2.45
C LEU A 15 0.07 -8.18 2.99
N HIS A 16 0.30 -8.74 4.18
CA HIS A 16 1.62 -8.85 4.81
C HIS A 16 2.05 -10.32 4.87
N VAL A 17 2.89 -10.77 3.93
CA VAL A 17 3.39 -12.16 3.92
C VAL A 17 4.67 -12.38 4.70
N ARG A 18 5.27 -11.30 5.24
CA ARG A 18 6.53 -11.32 6.01
C ARG A 18 7.68 -11.97 5.21
N ASP A 19 8.65 -12.56 5.89
CA ASP A 19 9.80 -13.23 5.26
C ASP A 19 10.25 -14.43 6.11
N GLY A 20 11.21 -15.21 5.60
CA GLY A 20 11.78 -16.35 6.30
C GLY A 20 10.76 -17.48 6.50
N ALA A 21 10.76 -18.13 7.67
CA ALA A 21 9.94 -19.30 7.93
C ALA A 21 8.43 -19.03 7.81
N VAL A 22 7.97 -17.86 8.29
CA VAL A 22 6.55 -17.47 8.32
C VAL A 22 5.97 -17.26 6.91
N LEU A 23 6.82 -16.95 5.93
CA LEU A 23 6.40 -16.70 4.55
C LEU A 23 5.60 -17.87 3.97
N ASN A 24 6.07 -19.10 4.19
CA ASN A 24 5.43 -20.29 3.65
C ASN A 24 4.01 -20.49 4.21
N ASP A 25 3.84 -20.30 5.52
CA ASP A 25 2.56 -20.49 6.19
C ASP A 25 1.51 -19.47 5.67
N VAL A 26 1.90 -18.20 5.56
CA VAL A 26 0.99 -17.15 5.10
C VAL A 26 0.65 -17.31 3.62
N LEU A 27 1.62 -17.68 2.78
CA LEU A 27 1.37 -17.91 1.35
C LEU A 27 0.45 -19.10 1.10
N ALA A 28 0.60 -20.19 1.85
CA ALA A 28 -0.27 -21.36 1.72
C ALA A 28 -1.75 -20.99 1.95
N HIS A 29 -2.02 -20.24 3.03
CA HIS A 29 -3.38 -19.75 3.33
C HIS A 29 -3.90 -18.76 2.28
N THR A 30 -3.08 -17.79 1.90
CA THR A 30 -3.48 -16.74 0.94
C THR A 30 -3.81 -17.34 -0.42
N ALA A 31 -2.91 -18.17 -0.96
CA ALA A 31 -3.06 -18.74 -2.30
C ALA A 31 -4.21 -19.75 -2.39
N ALA A 32 -4.66 -20.33 -1.27
CA ALA A 32 -5.85 -21.16 -1.24
C ALA A 32 -7.13 -20.38 -1.55
N GLN A 33 -7.16 -19.06 -1.27
CA GLN A 33 -8.34 -18.21 -1.44
C GLN A 33 -8.21 -17.24 -2.62
N PHE A 34 -7.05 -16.60 -2.77
CA PHE A 34 -6.86 -15.47 -3.68
C PHE A 34 -6.05 -15.83 -4.93
N GLY A 35 -6.31 -15.12 -6.03
CA GLY A 35 -5.52 -15.20 -7.26
C GLY A 35 -4.29 -14.30 -7.22
N ARG A 36 -4.45 -13.08 -6.69
CA ARG A 36 -3.38 -12.09 -6.52
C ARG A 36 -3.42 -11.49 -5.13
N ALA A 37 -2.29 -10.92 -4.70
CA ALA A 37 -2.31 -10.01 -3.57
C ALA A 37 -1.31 -8.86 -3.71
N ILE A 38 -1.68 -7.69 -3.18
CA ILE A 38 -0.75 -6.57 -2.98
C ILE A 38 0.14 -6.89 -1.78
N ILE A 39 1.44 -7.03 -2.03
CA ILE A 39 2.42 -7.37 -1.00
C ILE A 39 2.98 -6.08 -0.41
N MET A 40 2.70 -5.86 0.88
CA MET A 40 3.13 -4.69 1.62
C MET A 40 4.65 -4.71 1.93
N PRO A 41 5.33 -3.55 1.95
CA PRO A 41 6.79 -3.49 1.84
C PRO A 41 7.53 -3.27 3.18
N ASN A 42 6.84 -3.30 4.32
CA ASN A 42 7.37 -3.01 5.67
C ASN A 42 8.09 -4.20 6.32
N LEU A 43 8.98 -4.84 5.56
CA LEU A 43 9.99 -5.76 6.10
C LEU A 43 11.01 -5.01 6.97
N LYS A 44 11.95 -5.75 7.56
CA LYS A 44 13.08 -5.20 8.30
C LYS A 44 14.39 -5.72 7.69
N PRO A 45 15.15 -4.90 6.93
CA PRO A 45 14.84 -3.51 6.52
C PRO A 45 13.65 -3.42 5.53
N PRO A 46 13.00 -2.24 5.39
CA PRO A 46 11.89 -2.06 4.47
C PRO A 46 12.33 -2.17 3.01
N VAL A 47 11.38 -2.51 2.14
CA VAL A 47 11.59 -2.67 0.70
C VAL A 47 11.43 -1.29 0.03
N THR A 48 12.51 -0.52 -0.09
CA THR A 48 12.45 0.88 -0.56
C THR A 48 12.85 1.08 -2.03
N THR A 49 13.40 0.06 -2.68
CA THR A 49 13.85 0.12 -4.08
C THR A 49 13.32 -1.05 -4.89
N VAL A 50 13.22 -0.85 -6.21
CA VAL A 50 12.85 -1.87 -7.19
C VAL A 50 13.74 -3.11 -7.09
N ASP A 51 15.02 -2.95 -6.82
CA ASP A 51 15.94 -4.09 -6.72
C ASP A 51 15.66 -4.91 -5.46
N LEU A 52 15.33 -4.24 -4.33
CA LEU A 52 14.87 -4.92 -3.13
C LEU A 52 13.53 -5.62 -3.35
N ALA A 53 12.60 -5.00 -4.09
CA ALA A 53 11.31 -5.60 -4.42
C ALA A 53 11.46 -6.84 -5.29
N LYS A 54 12.31 -6.80 -6.33
CA LYS A 54 12.63 -7.97 -7.17
C LYS A 54 13.26 -9.09 -6.37
N ALA A 55 14.19 -8.76 -5.46
CA ALA A 55 14.79 -9.76 -4.58
C ALA A 55 13.75 -10.38 -3.64
N TYR A 56 12.79 -9.60 -3.15
CA TYR A 56 11.71 -10.10 -2.30
C TYR A 56 10.71 -10.96 -3.08
N GLU A 57 10.30 -10.51 -4.26
CA GLU A 57 9.46 -11.27 -5.17
C GLU A 57 10.10 -12.63 -5.51
N ALA A 58 11.40 -12.67 -5.78
CA ALA A 58 12.12 -13.91 -6.04
C ALA A 58 12.05 -14.89 -4.84
N ARG A 59 12.07 -14.39 -3.60
CA ARG A 59 11.87 -15.23 -2.41
C ARG A 59 10.43 -15.75 -2.32
N ILE A 60 9.44 -14.90 -2.59
CA ILE A 60 8.02 -15.29 -2.65
C ILE A 60 7.80 -16.37 -3.71
N GLN A 61 8.31 -16.17 -4.92
CA GLN A 61 8.18 -17.12 -6.03
C GLN A 61 8.85 -18.47 -5.71
N LYS A 62 10.01 -18.44 -5.04
CA LYS A 62 10.67 -19.67 -4.56
C LYS A 62 9.80 -20.40 -3.53
N ALA A 63 9.22 -19.68 -2.57
CA ALA A 63 8.31 -20.25 -1.57
C ALA A 63 7.05 -20.87 -2.21
N LEU A 64 6.42 -20.16 -3.15
CA LEU A 64 5.27 -20.70 -3.92
C LEU A 64 5.64 -22.00 -4.64
N LYS A 65 6.80 -22.05 -5.30
CA LYS A 65 7.30 -23.26 -5.96
C LYS A 65 7.51 -24.42 -4.98
N GLN A 66 8.07 -24.15 -3.80
CA GLN A 66 8.26 -25.17 -2.76
C GLN A 66 6.93 -25.73 -2.24
N LEU A 67 5.90 -24.88 -2.19
CA LEU A 67 4.53 -25.25 -1.80
C LEU A 67 3.72 -25.89 -2.95
N GLY A 68 4.26 -25.97 -4.16
CA GLY A 68 3.54 -26.48 -5.34
C GLY A 68 2.44 -25.55 -5.85
N ILE A 69 2.51 -24.26 -5.53
CA ILE A 69 1.52 -23.24 -5.92
C ILE A 69 2.00 -22.54 -7.18
N SER A 70 1.18 -22.57 -8.25
CA SER A 70 1.51 -21.96 -9.55
C SER A 70 0.56 -20.85 -10.00
N HIS A 71 -0.62 -20.72 -9.37
CA HIS A 71 -1.67 -19.79 -9.79
C HIS A 71 -1.65 -18.43 -9.09
N PHE A 72 -0.87 -18.27 -8.02
CA PHE A 72 -0.86 -17.06 -7.22
C PHE A 72 0.14 -16.04 -7.75
N SER A 73 -0.28 -14.78 -7.89
CA SER A 73 0.57 -13.69 -8.38
C SER A 73 0.74 -12.59 -7.32
N PRO A 74 1.96 -12.43 -6.76
CA PRO A 74 2.27 -11.32 -5.86
C PRO A 74 2.40 -10.02 -6.65
N LEU A 75 1.80 -8.95 -6.14
CA LEU A 75 1.89 -7.60 -6.70
C LEU A 75 2.73 -6.73 -5.77
N MET A 76 3.96 -6.42 -6.18
CA MET A 76 4.96 -5.81 -5.31
C MET A 76 4.74 -4.31 -5.14
N THR A 77 4.99 -3.81 -3.93
CA THR A 77 4.97 -2.38 -3.59
C THR A 77 6.31 -1.93 -3.04
N LEU A 78 6.53 -0.62 -3.00
CA LEU A 78 7.69 -0.01 -2.35
C LEU A 78 7.30 0.80 -1.13
N TYR A 79 8.14 0.77 -0.11
CA TYR A 79 7.99 1.57 1.10
C TYR A 79 8.41 3.02 0.80
N LEU A 80 7.49 3.97 0.95
CA LEU A 80 7.78 5.39 0.74
C LEU A 80 8.59 5.95 1.91
N THR A 81 9.64 6.71 1.60
CA THR A 81 10.51 7.36 2.59
C THR A 81 10.73 8.82 2.23
N ASP A 82 11.27 9.61 3.16
CA ASP A 82 11.71 11.00 2.91
C ASP A 82 12.66 11.15 1.71
N ASN A 83 13.42 10.08 1.40
CA ASN A 83 14.49 10.10 0.40
C ASN A 83 14.12 9.34 -0.88
N THR A 84 12.85 8.90 -1.04
CA THR A 84 12.42 8.25 -2.28
C THR A 84 12.56 9.24 -3.44
N SER A 85 13.39 8.90 -4.42
CA SER A 85 13.67 9.77 -5.57
C SER A 85 12.62 9.63 -6.66
N ALA A 86 12.46 10.67 -7.48
CA ALA A 86 11.64 10.62 -8.68
C ALA A 86 12.12 9.54 -9.68
N ASP A 87 13.43 9.31 -9.75
CA ASP A 87 14.02 8.26 -10.58
C ASP A 87 13.63 6.86 -10.10
N GLU A 88 13.54 6.64 -8.79
CA GLU A 88 13.07 5.36 -8.25
C GLU A 88 11.58 5.14 -8.56
N VAL A 89 10.76 6.20 -8.53
CA VAL A 89 9.36 6.13 -8.97
C VAL A 89 9.23 5.81 -10.46
N LYS A 90 10.06 6.44 -11.31
CA LYS A 90 10.13 6.11 -12.74
C LYS A 90 10.52 4.64 -12.93
N LYS A 91 11.58 4.19 -12.27
CA LYS A 91 12.05 2.81 -12.31
C LYS A 91 10.95 1.85 -11.87
N ALA A 92 10.20 2.18 -10.82
CA ALA A 92 9.06 1.39 -10.34
C ALA A 92 7.97 1.22 -11.42
N SER A 93 7.62 2.30 -12.12
CA SER A 93 6.63 2.29 -13.21
C SER A 93 7.04 1.39 -14.38
N GLU A 94 8.34 1.20 -14.61
CA GLU A 94 8.91 0.37 -15.68
C GLU A 94 9.09 -1.10 -15.25
N ASN A 95 8.87 -1.45 -13.98
CA ASN A 95 9.24 -2.75 -13.40
C ASN A 95 8.09 -3.44 -12.63
N ASN A 96 6.83 -3.22 -13.04
CA ASN A 96 5.64 -3.87 -12.45
C ASN A 96 5.44 -3.64 -10.94
N ILE A 97 6.03 -2.58 -10.38
CA ILE A 97 5.70 -2.15 -9.03
C ILE A 97 4.35 -1.42 -9.10
N ILE A 98 3.39 -1.92 -8.33
CA ILE A 98 2.00 -1.47 -8.41
C ILE A 98 1.68 -0.26 -7.53
N GLY A 99 2.61 0.20 -6.70
CA GLY A 99 2.44 1.38 -5.87
C GLY A 99 3.53 1.59 -4.83
N PHE A 100 3.48 2.77 -4.20
CA PHE A 100 4.26 3.08 -3.00
C PHE A 100 3.34 3.14 -1.79
N LYS A 101 3.72 2.48 -0.71
CA LYS A 101 3.00 2.50 0.56
C LYS A 101 3.58 3.57 1.49
N LEU A 102 2.75 4.55 1.82
CA LEU A 102 3.00 5.54 2.86
C LEU A 102 2.64 4.95 4.23
N TYR A 103 3.63 4.96 5.11
CA TYR A 103 3.45 4.80 6.55
C TYR A 103 3.93 6.09 7.22
N PRO A 104 3.05 6.81 7.95
CA PRO A 104 3.49 7.88 8.83
C PRO A 104 4.51 7.34 9.84
N ALA A 105 5.61 8.06 10.04
CA ALA A 105 6.68 7.61 10.92
C ALA A 105 6.14 7.27 12.33
N GLY A 106 6.42 6.06 12.80
CA GLY A 106 5.99 5.56 14.11
C GLY A 106 4.52 5.14 14.22
N ALA A 107 3.74 5.11 13.13
CA ALA A 107 2.31 4.76 13.18
C ALA A 107 2.06 3.29 13.48
N THR A 108 2.91 2.41 12.93
CA THR A 108 2.69 0.96 12.98
C THR A 108 4.00 0.16 12.95
N THR A 109 3.89 -1.17 12.91
CA THR A 109 5.03 -2.10 12.94
C THR A 109 6.03 -1.80 11.81
N ASN A 110 7.31 -1.63 12.17
CA ASN A 110 8.44 -1.30 11.29
C ASN A 110 8.29 0.04 10.54
N SER A 111 7.56 1.01 11.10
CA SER A 111 7.35 2.32 10.46
C SER A 111 8.41 3.39 10.79
N ASP A 112 9.48 3.04 11.53
CA ASP A 112 10.51 4.00 11.96
C ASP A 112 11.29 4.63 10.79
N GLY A 113 11.37 3.93 9.65
CA GLY A 113 11.92 4.44 8.39
C GLY A 113 10.91 5.17 7.50
N GLY A 114 9.72 5.46 8.04
CA GLY A 114 8.60 6.16 7.41
C GLY A 114 8.91 7.58 6.93
N VAL A 115 7.90 8.19 6.32
CA VAL A 115 7.92 9.61 5.97
C VAL A 115 7.76 10.42 7.26
N THR A 116 8.68 11.33 7.54
CA THR A 116 8.67 12.17 8.75
C THR A 116 7.86 13.46 8.55
N ASP A 117 7.87 13.97 7.33
CA ASP A 117 7.04 15.08 6.87
C ASP A 117 6.63 14.79 5.43
N ILE A 118 5.33 14.76 5.16
CA ILE A 118 4.78 14.46 3.84
C ILE A 118 5.38 15.36 2.76
N LYS A 119 5.72 16.62 3.08
CA LYS A 119 6.30 17.57 2.13
C LYS A 119 7.66 17.14 1.60
N LYS A 120 8.43 16.36 2.38
CA LYS A 120 9.70 15.79 1.90
C LYS A 120 9.48 14.76 0.79
N ALA A 121 8.35 14.06 0.81
CA ALA A 121 7.98 13.11 -0.22
C ALA A 121 7.34 13.75 -1.47
N TYR A 122 7.08 15.07 -1.49
CA TYR A 122 6.42 15.75 -2.62
C TYR A 122 7.10 15.51 -3.97
N PRO A 123 8.45 15.51 -4.10
CA PRO A 123 9.09 15.16 -5.37
C PRO A 123 8.75 13.74 -5.84
N ALA A 124 8.64 12.79 -4.92
CA ALA A 124 8.18 11.43 -5.22
C ALA A 124 6.70 11.40 -5.59
N LEU A 125 5.83 12.10 -4.86
CA LEU A 125 4.39 12.18 -5.15
C LEU A 125 4.11 12.80 -6.53
N GLU A 126 4.85 13.85 -6.89
CA GLU A 126 4.78 14.47 -8.21
C GLU A 126 5.18 13.48 -9.31
N ALA A 127 6.25 12.71 -9.09
CA ALA A 127 6.67 11.66 -10.01
C ALA A 127 5.63 10.54 -10.09
N MET A 128 5.02 10.15 -8.97
CA MET A 128 3.99 9.11 -8.92
C MET A 128 2.77 9.52 -9.72
N GLN A 129 2.35 10.78 -9.60
CA GLN A 129 1.31 11.37 -10.44
C GLN A 129 1.69 11.30 -11.93
N ARG A 130 2.89 11.78 -12.29
CA ARG A 130 3.39 11.82 -13.67
C ARG A 130 3.46 10.44 -14.34
N PHE A 131 3.94 9.44 -13.60
CA PHE A 131 4.08 8.06 -14.08
C PHE A 131 2.88 7.17 -13.76
N SER A 132 1.78 7.75 -13.26
CA SER A 132 0.56 7.04 -12.89
C SER A 132 0.78 5.89 -11.90
N VAL A 133 1.74 6.01 -10.98
CA VAL A 133 2.00 5.04 -9.92
C VAL A 133 1.13 5.36 -8.69
N PRO A 134 0.28 4.44 -8.20
CA PRO A 134 -0.57 4.68 -7.04
C PRO A 134 0.18 4.90 -5.72
N LEU A 135 -0.39 5.78 -4.89
CA LEU A 135 -0.04 5.94 -3.48
C LEU A 135 -1.01 5.14 -2.61
N LEU A 136 -0.50 4.19 -1.84
CA LEU A 136 -1.26 3.42 -0.87
C LEU A 136 -1.02 4.05 0.51
N ILE A 137 -2.06 4.38 1.26
CA ILE A 137 -1.93 5.19 2.47
C ILE A 137 -2.44 4.44 3.69
N HIS A 138 -1.57 4.25 4.69
CA HIS A 138 -2.02 4.04 6.06
C HIS A 138 -2.30 5.41 6.69
N GLY A 139 -3.57 5.79 6.80
CA GLY A 139 -3.97 7.18 7.06
C GLY A 139 -4.26 7.49 8.52
N GLU A 140 -3.24 7.46 9.37
CA GLU A 140 -3.32 7.88 10.77
C GLU A 140 -2.18 8.84 11.12
N VAL A 141 -2.46 9.92 11.84
CA VAL A 141 -1.41 10.72 12.47
C VAL A 141 -0.87 10.02 13.73
N THR A 142 0.35 10.33 14.16
CA THR A 142 1.02 9.59 15.25
C THR A 142 1.31 10.42 16.50
N GLU A 143 0.92 11.70 16.48
CA GLU A 143 1.12 12.64 17.57
C GLU A 143 0.51 12.11 18.89
N GLN A 144 1.28 12.13 19.98
CA GLN A 144 0.82 11.64 21.29
C GLN A 144 -0.34 12.46 21.87
N ALA A 145 -0.47 13.72 21.46
CA ALA A 145 -1.55 14.61 21.91
C ALA A 145 -2.90 14.31 21.25
N ILE A 146 -2.92 13.45 20.22
CA ILE A 146 -4.13 13.07 19.49
C ILE A 146 -4.53 11.67 19.94
N ASP A 147 -5.77 11.56 20.42
CA ASP A 147 -6.37 10.30 20.82
C ASP A 147 -6.36 9.32 19.66
N ILE A 148 -6.09 8.04 19.94
CA ILE A 148 -5.94 7.01 18.91
C ILE A 148 -7.18 6.90 18.01
N PHE A 149 -8.38 7.12 18.55
CA PHE A 149 -9.63 7.03 17.79
C PHE A 149 -9.88 8.24 16.88
N ASP A 150 -9.16 9.34 17.09
CA ASP A 150 -9.28 10.56 16.27
C ASP A 150 -8.22 10.64 15.16
N ARG A 151 -7.20 9.76 15.18
CA ARG A 151 -6.03 9.86 14.30
C ARG A 151 -6.37 9.77 12.82
N GLU A 152 -7.31 8.89 12.43
CA GLU A 152 -7.73 8.74 11.04
C GLU A 152 -8.48 9.99 10.54
N ALA A 153 -9.38 10.54 11.36
CA ALA A 153 -10.11 11.75 11.03
C ALA A 153 -9.16 12.95 10.87
N VAL A 154 -8.20 13.11 11.78
CA VAL A 154 -7.21 14.18 11.70
C VAL A 154 -6.28 14.02 10.49
N PHE A 155 -5.94 12.78 10.13
CA PHE A 155 -5.13 12.50 8.93
C PHE A 155 -5.82 12.99 7.65
N ILE A 156 -7.15 12.79 7.55
CA ILE A 156 -7.94 13.26 6.41
C ILE A 156 -7.74 14.76 6.21
N ASP A 157 -7.97 15.54 7.27
CA ASP A 157 -7.94 16.99 7.21
C ASP A 157 -6.52 17.55 7.00
N ARG A 158 -5.52 16.97 7.69
CA ARG A 158 -4.15 17.53 7.71
C ARG A 158 -3.27 17.05 6.57
N ILE A 159 -3.53 15.86 6.02
CA ILE A 159 -2.61 15.20 5.09
C ILE A 159 -3.32 14.78 3.81
N LEU A 160 -4.36 13.95 3.88
CA LEU A 160 -4.99 13.39 2.68
C LEU A 160 -5.60 14.48 1.78
N ASP A 161 -6.36 15.40 2.37
CA ASP A 161 -7.04 16.45 1.61
C ASP A 161 -6.05 17.45 0.97
N PRO A 162 -5.00 17.93 1.68
CA PRO A 162 -3.92 18.69 1.05
C PRO A 162 -3.20 17.94 -0.09
N ILE A 163 -2.82 16.66 0.09
CA ILE A 163 -2.18 15.88 -0.98
C ILE A 163 -3.07 15.84 -2.23
N ARG A 164 -4.37 15.59 -2.07
CA ARG A 164 -5.31 15.51 -3.20
C ARG A 164 -5.50 16.85 -3.92
N LYS A 165 -5.38 17.97 -3.21
CA LYS A 165 -5.42 19.32 -3.80
C LYS A 165 -4.14 19.64 -4.57
N ASP A 166 -2.99 19.30 -4.00
CA ASP A 166 -1.67 19.57 -4.60
C ASP A 166 -1.38 18.62 -5.79
N PHE A 167 -1.89 17.39 -5.74
CA PHE A 167 -1.71 16.35 -6.75
C PHE A 167 -3.06 15.75 -7.21
N PRO A 168 -3.87 16.48 -7.98
CA PRO A 168 -5.24 16.08 -8.33
C PRO A 168 -5.33 14.85 -9.24
N GLU A 169 -4.24 14.48 -9.92
CA GLU A 169 -4.17 13.30 -10.79
C GLU A 169 -3.52 12.09 -10.10
N LEU A 170 -2.99 12.26 -8.88
CA LEU A 170 -2.40 11.16 -8.13
C LEU A 170 -3.48 10.16 -7.75
N ARG A 171 -3.28 8.89 -8.12
CA ARG A 171 -4.16 7.80 -7.70
C ARG A 171 -3.81 7.39 -6.27
N ILE A 172 -4.81 7.41 -5.39
CA ILE A 172 -4.65 7.12 -3.97
C ILE A 172 -5.59 5.97 -3.57
N VAL A 173 -5.07 5.04 -2.78
CA VAL A 173 -5.87 4.08 -2.01
C VAL A 173 -5.75 4.44 -0.54
N PHE A 174 -6.86 4.81 0.07
CA PHE A 174 -6.95 4.99 1.52
C PHE A 174 -7.16 3.62 2.15
N GLU A 175 -6.07 3.02 2.63
CA GLU A 175 -6.08 1.64 3.08
C GLU A 175 -6.86 1.48 4.39
N HIS A 176 -7.52 0.32 4.54
CA HIS A 176 -8.14 -0.19 5.75
C HIS A 176 -8.88 0.88 6.56
N ILE A 177 -9.81 1.60 5.91
CA ILE A 177 -10.55 2.69 6.56
C ILE A 177 -11.37 2.14 7.74
N THR A 178 -11.36 2.86 8.86
CA THR A 178 -11.97 2.39 10.11
C THR A 178 -13.12 3.27 10.59
N THR A 179 -13.24 4.49 10.05
CA THR A 179 -14.22 5.47 10.52
C THR A 179 -15.32 5.77 9.50
N LYS A 180 -16.48 6.20 10.01
CA LYS A 180 -17.57 6.76 9.19
C LYS A 180 -17.09 7.97 8.40
N GLN A 181 -16.20 8.78 8.98
CA GLN A 181 -15.61 9.95 8.38
C GLN A 181 -14.80 9.58 7.13
N ALA A 182 -13.93 8.57 7.20
CA ALA A 182 -13.18 8.09 6.03
C ALA A 182 -14.09 7.49 4.95
N ALA A 183 -15.08 6.69 5.35
CA ALA A 183 -16.07 6.14 4.40
C ALA A 183 -16.84 7.25 3.66
N HIS A 184 -17.28 8.29 4.37
CA HIS A 184 -17.93 9.45 3.78
C HIS A 184 -16.97 10.25 2.90
N TYR A 185 -15.73 10.48 3.36
CA TYR A 185 -14.73 11.21 2.59
C TYR A 185 -14.48 10.56 1.23
N VAL A 186 -14.31 9.24 1.19
CA VAL A 186 -14.06 8.49 -0.05
C VAL A 186 -15.31 8.48 -0.95
N ARG A 187 -16.50 8.28 -0.39
CA ARG A 187 -17.77 8.27 -1.14
C ARG A 187 -18.06 9.62 -1.79
N ASP A 188 -17.83 10.71 -1.06
CA ASP A 188 -18.25 12.06 -1.44
C ASP A 188 -17.12 12.87 -2.11
N ALA A 189 -15.95 12.25 -2.30
CA ALA A 189 -14.78 12.88 -2.89
C ALA A 189 -15.06 13.34 -4.34
N ASN A 190 -14.85 14.64 -4.60
CA ASN A 190 -14.77 15.12 -5.98
C ASN A 190 -13.44 14.67 -6.61
N THR A 191 -13.53 13.83 -7.63
CA THR A 191 -12.38 13.34 -8.42
C THR A 191 -12.38 13.88 -9.85
N ASN A 192 -13.21 14.88 -10.16
CA ASN A 192 -13.41 15.44 -11.50
C ASN A 192 -13.71 14.35 -12.56
N GLY A 193 -14.43 13.30 -12.16
CA GLY A 193 -14.77 12.16 -13.02
C GLY A 193 -13.63 11.15 -13.23
N LYS A 194 -12.55 11.22 -12.45
CA LYS A 194 -11.40 10.30 -12.53
C LYS A 194 -11.41 9.27 -11.40
N ASN A 195 -10.73 8.15 -11.60
CA ASN A 195 -10.58 7.11 -10.57
C ASN A 195 -9.32 7.37 -9.73
N THR A 196 -9.25 8.52 -9.06
CA THR A 196 -8.07 8.96 -8.30
C THR A 196 -8.14 8.67 -6.80
N LEU A 197 -9.28 8.21 -6.27
CA LEU A 197 -9.42 7.80 -4.87
C LEU A 197 -10.22 6.49 -4.77
N ALA A 198 -9.68 5.55 -4.02
CA ALA A 198 -10.36 4.32 -3.59
C ALA A 198 -10.04 4.05 -2.11
N ALA A 199 -10.71 3.05 -1.52
CA ALA A 199 -10.39 2.58 -0.18
C ALA A 199 -10.45 1.05 -0.10
N THR A 200 -9.74 0.51 0.89
CA THR A 200 -9.83 -0.90 1.31
C THR A 200 -10.39 -1.01 2.73
#